data_AF-A0A2R4NDA7-F1
#
_entry.id   AF-A0A2R4NDA7-F1
#
_cell.length_a   1.000
_cell.length_b   1.000
_cell.length_c   1.000
_cell.angle_alpha   90.00
_cell.angle_beta   90.00
_cell.angle_gamma   90.00
#
_symmetry.space_group_name_H-M   'P 1'
#
loop_
_entity.id
_entity.type
_entity.pdbx_description
1 polymer ?
#
loop_
_entity_poly.entity_id
_entity_poly.type
_entity_poly.pdbx_seq_one_letter_code
_entity_poly.pdbx_strand_id
1 'polypeptide(L)' 'MRHSVSNGNAEALNSKIRLLRIKARGYRNRERFKLGVMFHYGKLNMAF' A
#
# COMPACT_ATOMS: atom_id res chain seq x y z
N MET A 1 -19.05 7.98 -23.45
CA MET A 1 -17.89 7.34 -22.77
C MET A 1 -18.41 6.64 -21.52
N ARG A 2 -18.75 5.35 -21.62
CA ARG A 2 -19.57 4.61 -20.64
C ARG A 2 -18.69 3.89 -19.61
N HIS A 3 -18.03 4.67 -18.74
CA HIS A 3 -16.96 4.26 -17.80
C HIS A 3 -15.56 4.28 -18.43
N SER A 4 -14.95 5.47 -18.45
CA SER A 4 -13.51 5.59 -18.70
C SER A 4 -12.77 4.83 -17.60
N VAL A 5 -12.02 3.80 -17.97
CA VAL A 5 -11.15 3.08 -17.03
C VAL A 5 -10.19 4.11 -16.41
N SER A 6 -10.30 4.33 -15.10
CA SER A 6 -9.49 5.30 -14.38
C SER A 6 -8.50 4.59 -13.48
N ASN A 7 -7.23 4.96 -13.59
CA ASN A 7 -6.17 4.45 -12.73
C ASN A 7 -6.17 5.09 -11.33
N GLY A 8 -7.09 6.02 -11.04
CA GLY A 8 -7.06 6.81 -9.82
C GLY A 8 -7.03 5.98 -8.52
N ASN A 9 -7.73 4.85 -8.49
CA ASN A 9 -7.69 3.94 -7.33
C ASN A 9 -6.31 3.28 -7.14
N ALA A 10 -5.66 2.88 -8.24
CA ALA A 10 -4.32 2.29 -8.21
C ALA A 10 -3.27 3.35 -7.82
N GLU A 11 -3.39 4.57 -8.35
CA GLU A 11 -2.51 5.69 -8.03
C GLU A 11 -2.63 6.12 -6.57
N ALA A 12 -3.85 6.19 -6.04
CA ALA A 12 -4.09 6.49 -4.63
C ALA A 12 -3.44 5.43 -3.72
N LEU A 13 -3.54 4.15 -4.08
CA LEU A 13 -2.88 3.07 -3.34
C LEU A 13 -1.35 3.17 -3.42
N ASN A 14 -0.79 3.42 -4.61
CA ASN A 14 0.64 3.59 -4.82
C ASN A 14 1.18 4.79 -4.02
N SER A 15 0.43 5.89 -3.94
CA SER A 15 0.77 7.06 -3.12
C SER A 15 0.84 6.71 -1.62
N LYS A 16 -0.15 5.96 -1.10
CA LYS A 16 -0.16 5.47 0.28
C LYS A 16 1.01 4.55 0.59
N ILE A 17 1.37 3.64 -0.31
CA ILE A 17 2.55 2.77 -0.18
C ILE A 17 3.85 3.59 -0.17
N ARG A 18 3.97 4.61 -1.03
CA ARG A 18 5.12 5.52 -1.04
C ARG A 18 5.27 6.27 0.28
N LEU A 19 4.16 6.80 0.81
CA LEU A 19 4.13 7.48 2.10
C LEU A 19 4.54 6.56 3.25
N LEU A 20 4.11 5.29 3.24
CA LEU A 20 4.54 4.30 4.23
C LEU A 20 6.07 4.15 4.23
N ARG A 21 6.69 4.07 3.04
CA ARG A 21 8.16 3.98 2.93
C ARG A 21 8.88 5.21 3.47
N ILE A 22 8.34 6.40 3.21
CA ILE A 22 8.90 7.66 3.69
C ILE A 22 8.79 7.74 5.23
N LYS A 23 7.61 7.44 5.79
CA LYS A 23 7.38 7.45 7.24
C LYS A 23 8.27 6.45 7.98
N ALA A 24 8.49 5.28 7.40
CA ALA A 24 9.39 4.27 7.95
C ALA A 24 10.89 4.64 7.84
N ARG A 25 11.23 5.73 7.14
CA ARG A 25 12.62 6.13 6.80
C ARG A 25 13.38 5.02 6.07
N GLY A 26 12.67 4.29 5.20
CA GLY A 26 13.20 3.15 4.46
C GLY A 26 13.00 1.81 5.18
N TYR A 27 13.16 0.73 4.41
CA TYR A 27 13.09 -0.64 4.92
C TYR A 27 14.43 -1.32 4.68
N ARG A 28 14.89 -2.10 5.66
CA ARG A 28 16.19 -2.82 5.56
C ARG A 28 16.20 -3.89 4.48
N ASN A 29 15.03 -4.47 4.16
CA ASN A 29 14.87 -5.46 3.11
C ASN A 29 13.46 -5.43 2.51
N ARG A 30 13.30 -6.10 1.36
CA ARG A 30 12.03 -6.14 0.61
C ARG A 30 10.93 -6.89 1.36
N GLU A 31 11.26 -7.90 2.16
CA GLU A 31 10.27 -8.69 2.90
C GLU A 31 9.58 -7.87 3.98
N ARG A 32 10.34 -7.08 4.76
CA ARG A 32 9.78 -6.16 5.76
C ARG A 32 8.91 -5.09 5.12
N PHE A 33 9.27 -4.62 3.92
CA PHE A 33 8.44 -3.70 3.16
C PHE A 33 7.11 -4.35 2.75
N LYS A 34 7.13 -5.56 2.20
CA LYS A 34 5.91 -6.31 1.84
C LYS A 34 5.02 -6.54 3.06
N LEU A 35 5.61 -6.95 4.19
CA LEU A 35 4.88 -7.16 5.43
C LEU A 35 4.22 -5.86 5.93
N GLY A 36 4.96 -4.74 5.92
CA GLY A 36 4.40 -3.44 6.28
C GLY A 36 3.24 -3.01 5.37
N VAL A 37 3.38 -3.22 4.06
CA VAL A 37 2.30 -2.95 3.10
C VAL A 37 1.07 -3.82 3.37
N MET A 38 1.25 -5.13 3.60
CA MET A 38 0.15 -6.04 3.94
C MET A 38 -0.51 -5.72 5.27
N PHE A 39 0.27 -5.33 6.29
CA PHE A 39 -0.27 -4.94 7.58
C PHE A 39 -1.13 -3.68 7.51
N HIS A 40 -0.66 -2.63 6.82
CA HIS A 40 -1.38 -1.36 6.75
C HIS A 40 -2.48 -1.32 5.68
N TYR A 41 -2.33 -2.06 4.59
CA TYR A 41 -3.21 -1.95 3.41
C TYR A 41 -3.76 -3.30 2.92
N GLY A 42 -3.30 -4.43 3.44
CA GLY A 42 -3.67 -5.78 3.01
C GLY A 42 -4.92 -6.36 3.67
N LYS A 43 -5.70 -5.55 4.39
CA LYS A 43 -6.92 -5.99 5.11
C LYS A 43 -6.66 -7.20 6.02
N LEU A 44 -5.67 -7.07 6.91
CA LEU A 44 -5.37 -8.12 7.89
C LEU A 44 -6.64 -8.41 8.71
N ASN A 45 -7.16 -9.62 8.63
CA ASN A 45 -8.25 -10.06 9.51
C ASN A 45 -7.68 -10.22 10.91
N MET A 46 -7.96 -9.25 11.79
CA MET A 46 -7.55 -9.25 13.20
C MET A 46 -8.59 -9.91 14.11
N ALA A 47 -9.53 -10.69 13.55
CA ALA A 47 -10.43 -11.49 14.36
C ALA A 47 -9.61 -12.52 15.15
N PHE A 48 -9.60 -12.33 16.47
CA PHE A 48 -9.19 -13.31 17.47
C PHE A 48 -10.36 -14.28 17.73
#